data_AF-A0AAV9TPJ3-F1
#
_entry.id   AF-A0AAV9TPJ3-F1
#
_cell.length_a   1.000
_cell.length_b   1.000
_cell.length_c   1.000
_cell.angle_alpha   90.00
_cell.angle_beta   90.00
_cell.angle_gamma   90.00
#
_symmetry.space_group_name_H-M   'P 1'
#
loop_
_entity.id
_entity.type
_entity.pdbx_description
1 polymer ?
#
loop_
_entity_poly.entity_id
_entity_poly.type
_entity_poly.pdbx_seq_one_letter_code
_entity_poly.pdbx_strand_id
1 'polypeptide(L)'
;MSDLSVELTAPNGVKYTQPTGLFINNEFVKSAKGETIDSIDPATEEKIASVQAAEAEDIDKAVKAAHAALRHESWKGISATDRGAMMYKLADLIEQHKETLATIEAWDNGKTYNDALEGDLAECVTVIRYYAGWADKTYGQTISTIPQKFAYTIRQPIGVVAQVQVAP
;
A
#
# COMPACT_ATOMS: atom_id res chain seq x y z
N MET A 1 23.06 2.11 6.85
CA MET A 1 21.75 2.38 6.24
C MET A 1 21.82 2.35 4.70
N SER A 2 22.83 1.72 4.08
CA SER A 2 23.13 1.83 2.64
C SER A 2 22.79 0.61 1.77
N ASP A 3 22.23 -0.48 2.33
CA ASP A 3 22.17 -1.78 1.64
C ASP A 3 20.79 -2.17 1.08
N LEU A 4 19.76 -1.33 1.25
CA LEU A 4 18.36 -1.67 0.90
C LEU A 4 17.73 -0.69 -0.09
N SER A 5 18.56 -0.03 -0.90
CA SER A 5 18.10 0.85 -1.97
C SER A 5 19.11 0.86 -3.10
N VAL A 6 18.64 1.06 -4.32
CA VAL A 6 19.47 1.21 -5.52
C VAL A 6 19.06 2.47 -6.28
N GLU A 7 20.03 3.15 -6.88
CA GLU A 7 19.78 4.28 -7.78
C GLU A 7 19.51 3.75 -9.18
N LEU A 8 18.35 4.04 -9.74
CA LEU A 8 17.94 3.59 -11.08
C LEU A 8 17.75 4.78 -12.01
N THR A 9 18.04 4.55 -13.29
CA THR A 9 17.69 5.46 -14.39
C THR A 9 16.84 4.67 -15.38
N ALA A 10 15.58 5.03 -15.49
CA ALA A 10 14.64 4.35 -16.39
C ALA A 10 14.91 4.72 -17.87
N PRO A 11 14.40 3.92 -18.84
CA PRO A 11 14.59 4.19 -20.27
C PRO A 11 14.10 5.56 -20.74
N ASN A 12 13.12 6.16 -20.06
CA ASN A 12 12.62 7.50 -20.33
C ASN A 12 13.47 8.63 -19.69
N GLY A 13 14.60 8.30 -19.04
CA GLY A 13 15.54 9.23 -18.43
C GLY A 13 15.22 9.66 -16.99
N VAL A 14 14.08 9.23 -16.43
CA VAL A 14 13.73 9.51 -15.04
C VAL A 14 14.68 8.77 -14.10
N LYS A 15 15.23 9.48 -13.12
CA LYS A 15 16.11 8.93 -12.09
C LYS A 15 15.40 8.89 -10.75
N TYR A 16 15.53 7.78 -10.04
CA TYR A 16 14.91 7.60 -8.74
C TYR A 16 15.68 6.58 -7.88
N THR A 17 15.56 6.73 -6.57
CA THR A 17 16.05 5.75 -5.60
C THR A 17 14.96 4.70 -5.36
N GLN A 18 15.23 3.45 -5.74
CA GLN A 18 14.32 2.32 -5.52
C GLN A 18 14.67 1.60 -4.21
N PRO A 19 13.77 1.57 -3.20
CA PRO A 19 13.93 0.68 -2.07
C PRO A 19 13.82 -0.79 -2.50
N THR A 20 14.71 -1.64 -2.01
CA THR A 20 14.75 -3.08 -2.34
C THR A 20 14.38 -3.97 -1.16
N GLY A 21 14.25 -3.40 0.04
CA GLY A 21 13.86 -4.12 1.26
C GLY A 21 12.36 -4.41 1.35
N LEU A 22 12.00 -5.34 2.23
CA LEU A 22 10.62 -5.55 2.66
C LEU A 22 10.18 -4.36 3.53
N PHE A 23 8.99 -3.80 3.30
CA PHE A 23 8.47 -2.71 4.14
C PHE A 23 7.64 -3.26 5.30
N ILE A 24 8.23 -3.33 6.49
CA ILE A 24 7.59 -3.89 7.71
C ILE A 24 7.76 -2.89 8.84
N ASN A 25 6.66 -2.54 9.51
CA ASN A 25 6.65 -1.65 10.69
C ASN A 25 7.31 -0.28 10.44
N ASN A 26 6.99 0.36 9.31
CA ASN A 26 7.55 1.65 8.85
C ASN A 26 9.05 1.63 8.52
N GLU A 27 9.66 0.46 8.33
CA GLU A 27 11.07 0.32 7.98
C GLU A 27 11.26 -0.61 6.78
N PHE A 28 12.28 -0.32 5.96
CA PHE A 28 12.77 -1.27 4.95
C PHE A 28 13.75 -2.24 5.61
N VAL A 29 13.47 -3.54 5.54
CA VAL A 29 14.26 -4.61 6.17
C VAL A 29 14.70 -5.68 5.17
N LYS A 30 15.79 -6.40 5.48
CA LYS A 30 16.23 -7.58 4.74
C LYS A 30 15.27 -8.76 4.99
N SER A 31 15.13 -9.63 4.00
CA SER A 31 14.47 -10.93 4.16
C SER A 31 15.18 -11.75 5.25
N ALA A 32 14.43 -12.57 5.99
CA ALA A 32 14.96 -13.46 7.03
C ALA A 32 16.01 -14.43 6.48
N LYS A 33 15.83 -14.91 5.24
CA LYS A 33 16.75 -15.83 4.57
C LYS A 33 17.71 -15.12 3.61
N GLY A 34 17.51 -13.82 3.37
CA GLY A 34 18.33 -13.02 2.47
C GLY A 34 18.15 -13.35 0.98
N GLU A 35 17.11 -14.12 0.64
CA GLU A 35 16.75 -14.44 -0.73
C GLU A 35 16.24 -13.19 -1.46
N THR A 36 16.40 -13.18 -2.78
CA THR A 36 15.99 -12.06 -3.64
C THR A 36 15.29 -12.56 -4.88
N ILE A 37 14.34 -11.76 -5.37
CA ILE A 37 13.67 -11.94 -6.65
C ILE A 37 14.15 -10.84 -7.58
N ASP A 38 14.44 -11.21 -8.83
CA ASP A 38 14.81 -10.24 -9.86
C ASP A 38 13.55 -9.75 -10.56
N SER A 39 13.38 -8.42 -10.60
CA SER A 39 12.44 -7.74 -11.49
C SER A 39 13.11 -7.62 -12.86
N ILE A 40 12.41 -8.07 -13.89
CA ILE A 40 12.89 -8.18 -15.26
C ILE A 40 12.03 -7.27 -16.12
N ASP A 41 12.68 -6.45 -16.93
CA ASP A 41 12.02 -5.61 -17.93
C ASP A 41 11.40 -6.52 -19.01
N PRO A 42 10.07 -6.57 -19.15
CA PRO A 42 9.42 -7.46 -20.11
C PRO A 42 9.64 -7.05 -21.58
N ALA A 43 10.10 -5.83 -21.85
CA ALA A 43 10.39 -5.38 -23.21
C ALA A 43 11.80 -5.77 -23.68
N THR A 44 12.75 -5.91 -22.75
CA THR A 44 14.17 -6.15 -23.06
C THR A 44 14.70 -7.48 -22.53
N GLU A 45 13.95 -8.13 -21.63
CA GLU A 45 14.38 -9.31 -20.84
C GLU A 45 15.60 -9.03 -19.94
N GLU A 46 15.99 -7.76 -19.80
CA GLU A 46 17.09 -7.35 -18.94
C GLU A 46 16.62 -7.13 -17.50
N LYS A 47 17.52 -7.36 -16.56
CA LYS A 47 17.25 -7.16 -15.13
C LYS A 47 17.16 -5.68 -14.79
N ILE A 48 16.07 -5.28 -14.12
CA ILE A 48 15.88 -3.94 -13.55
C ILE A 48 16.60 -3.85 -12.20
N ALA A 49 16.19 -4.68 -11.24
CA ALA A 49 16.75 -4.72 -9.88
C ALA A 49 16.45 -6.05 -9.18
N SER A 50 17.18 -6.34 -8.10
CA SER A 50 16.82 -7.41 -7.16
C SER A 50 16.12 -6.84 -5.94
N VAL A 51 14.96 -7.40 -5.58
CA VAL A 51 14.20 -7.06 -4.37
C VAL A 51 14.23 -8.23 -3.39
N GLN A 52 14.11 -7.95 -2.09
CA GLN A 52 14.09 -8.98 -1.06
C GLN A 52 12.87 -9.90 -1.23
N ALA A 53 13.09 -11.21 -1.20
CA ALA A 53 12.04 -12.22 -1.26
C ALA A 53 11.55 -12.53 0.16
N ALA A 54 10.28 -12.27 0.44
CA ALA A 54 9.71 -12.51 1.76
C ALA A 54 9.51 -14.01 2.02
N GLU A 55 9.89 -14.45 3.21
CA GLU A 55 9.71 -15.83 3.68
C GLU A 55 8.66 -15.91 4.80
N ALA A 56 8.32 -17.13 5.23
CA ALA A 56 7.31 -17.36 6.27
C ALA A 56 7.60 -16.55 7.56
N GLU A 57 8.87 -16.44 7.95
CA GLU A 57 9.27 -15.67 9.12
C GLU A 57 9.05 -14.16 8.96
N ASP A 58 9.16 -13.64 7.74
CA ASP A 58 8.92 -12.22 7.46
C ASP A 58 7.43 -11.90 7.41
N ILE A 59 6.63 -12.84 6.88
CA ILE A 59 5.17 -12.78 6.95
C ILE A 59 4.71 -12.74 8.42
N ASP A 60 5.27 -13.60 9.27
CA ASP A 60 4.98 -13.61 10.70
C ASP A 60 5.34 -12.28 11.38
N LYS A 61 6.47 -11.66 11.02
CA LYS A 61 6.85 -10.33 11.52
C LYS A 61 5.85 -9.27 11.06
N ALA A 62 5.47 -9.28 9.79
CA ALA A 62 4.50 -8.34 9.22
C ALA A 62 3.12 -8.46 9.90
N VAL A 63 2.64 -9.68 10.11
CA VAL A 63 1.37 -9.95 10.81
C VAL A 63 1.45 -9.48 12.27
N LYS A 64 2.54 -9.75 12.98
CA LYS A 64 2.74 -9.28 14.36
C LYS A 64 2.76 -7.75 14.43
N ALA A 65 3.43 -7.08 13.50
CA ALA A 65 3.46 -5.63 13.41
C ALA A 65 2.06 -5.04 13.15
N ALA A 66 1.33 -5.57 12.17
CA ALA A 66 -0.04 -5.16 11.87
C ALA A 66 -0.99 -5.36 13.06
N HIS A 67 -0.85 -6.50 13.75
CA HIS A 67 -1.64 -6.84 14.93
C HIS A 67 -1.35 -5.92 16.13
N ALA A 68 -0.09 -5.53 16.31
CA ALA A 68 0.32 -4.55 17.32
C ALA A 68 -0.22 -3.15 16.98
N ALA A 69 -0.04 -2.70 15.73
CA ALA A 69 -0.53 -1.41 15.25
C ALA A 69 -2.04 -1.27 15.46
N LEU A 70 -2.84 -2.29 15.12
CA LEU A 70 -4.30 -2.29 15.29
C LEU A 70 -4.75 -1.97 16.74
N ARG A 71 -3.95 -2.35 17.73
CA ARG A 71 -4.25 -2.14 19.16
C ARG A 71 -3.58 -0.92 19.76
N HIS A 72 -2.52 -0.42 19.13
CA HIS A 72 -1.75 0.69 19.61
C HIS A 72 -2.54 2.00 19.44
N GLU A 73 -2.43 2.92 20.40
CA GLU A 73 -3.17 4.18 20.40
C GLU A 73 -2.83 5.07 19.19
N SER A 74 -1.63 4.90 18.60
CA SER A 74 -1.25 5.59 17.38
C SER A 74 -2.10 5.23 16.15
N TRP A 75 -2.87 4.14 16.19
CA TRP A 75 -3.84 3.81 15.14
C TRP A 75 -5.27 3.73 15.68
N LYS A 76 -5.45 3.03 16.81
CA LYS A 76 -6.76 2.84 17.45
C LYS A 76 -7.37 4.16 17.94
N GLY A 77 -6.54 5.09 18.39
CA GLY A 77 -6.96 6.40 18.90
C GLY A 77 -7.23 7.45 17.82
N ILE A 78 -6.89 7.16 16.55
CA ILE A 78 -7.16 8.07 15.44
C ILE A 78 -8.66 8.11 15.13
N SER A 79 -9.24 9.31 15.05
CA SER A 79 -10.63 9.48 14.66
C SER A 79 -10.90 9.00 13.23
N ALA A 80 -12.14 8.64 12.92
CA ALA A 80 -12.50 8.21 11.56
C ALA A 80 -12.21 9.30 10.51
N THR A 81 -12.45 10.56 10.86
CA THR A 81 -12.16 11.73 10.01
C THR A 81 -10.66 11.92 9.79
N ASP A 82 -9.82 11.79 10.83
CA ASP A 82 -8.36 11.91 10.69
C ASP A 82 -7.76 10.77 9.86
N ARG A 83 -8.33 9.55 9.95
CA ARG A 83 -7.97 8.46 9.03
C ARG A 83 -8.26 8.83 7.58
N GLY A 84 -9.42 9.43 7.31
CA GLY A 84 -9.76 9.96 5.99
C GLY A 84 -8.76 11.03 5.53
N ALA A 85 -8.38 11.97 6.41
CA ALA A 85 -7.37 12.99 6.09
C ALA A 85 -5.99 12.38 5.75
N MET A 86 -5.57 11.33 6.45
CA MET A 86 -4.34 10.60 6.12
C MET A 86 -4.41 9.91 4.75
N MET A 87 -5.56 9.33 4.40
CA MET A 87 -5.78 8.74 3.08
C MET A 87 -5.78 9.80 1.97
N TYR A 88 -6.36 10.98 2.21
CA TYR A 88 -6.26 12.09 1.26
C TYR A 88 -4.81 12.54 1.06
N LYS A 89 -4.04 12.66 2.15
CA LYS A 89 -2.61 12.98 2.06
C LYS A 89 -1.83 11.92 1.27
N LEU A 90 -2.16 10.64 1.42
CA LEU A 90 -1.56 9.57 0.62
C LEU A 90 -1.86 9.76 -0.87
N ALA A 91 -3.11 10.06 -1.23
CA ALA A 91 -3.48 10.35 -2.61
C ALA A 91 -2.72 11.55 -3.19
N ASP A 92 -2.54 12.62 -2.39
CA ASP A 92 -1.79 13.80 -2.81
C ASP A 92 -0.30 13.48 -3.04
N LEU A 93 0.29 12.62 -2.20
CA LEU A 93 1.67 12.15 -2.39
C LEU A 93 1.80 11.29 -3.64
N ILE A 94 0.85 10.38 -3.92
CA ILE A 94 0.83 9.59 -5.15
C ILE A 94 0.75 10.50 -6.37
N GLU A 95 -0.14 11.49 -6.33
CA GLU A 95 -0.31 12.45 -7.43
C GLU A 95 0.93 13.34 -7.64
N GLN A 96 1.59 13.75 -6.55
CA GLN A 96 2.86 14.47 -6.60
C GLN A 96 3.98 13.64 -7.26
N HIS A 97 3.99 12.33 -7.05
CA HIS A 97 5.00 11.41 -7.56
C HIS A 97 4.56 10.62 -8.81
N LYS A 98 3.46 11.03 -9.46
CA LYS A 98 2.81 10.23 -10.49
C LYS A 98 3.71 9.92 -11.70
N GLU A 99 4.56 10.84 -12.13
CA GLU A 99 5.46 10.60 -13.27
C GLU A 99 6.49 9.51 -12.95
N THR A 100 7.04 9.52 -11.73
CA THR A 100 7.96 8.47 -11.26
C THR A 100 7.25 7.14 -11.12
N LEU A 101 6.06 7.12 -10.52
CA LEU A 101 5.27 5.90 -10.34
C LEU A 101 4.83 5.31 -11.69
N ALA A 102 4.40 6.13 -12.64
CA ALA A 102 4.02 5.68 -13.98
C ALA A 102 5.22 5.15 -14.77
N THR A 103 6.40 5.74 -14.54
CA THR A 103 7.65 5.24 -15.11
C THR A 103 7.97 3.84 -14.58
N ILE A 104 7.88 3.64 -13.26
CA ILE A 104 8.12 2.34 -12.63
C ILE A 104 7.12 1.30 -13.15
N GLU A 105 5.83 1.63 -13.16
CA GLU A 105 4.78 0.73 -13.60
C GLU A 105 4.95 0.32 -15.07
N ALA A 106 5.23 1.27 -15.96
CA ALA A 106 5.46 0.97 -17.37
C ALA A 106 6.71 0.11 -17.58
N TRP A 107 7.76 0.32 -16.78
CA TRP A 107 9.02 -0.40 -16.92
C TRP A 107 8.94 -1.83 -16.36
N ASP A 108 8.31 -2.03 -15.20
CA ASP A 108 8.20 -3.34 -14.55
C ASP A 108 7.06 -4.19 -15.13
N ASN A 109 5.92 -3.58 -15.50
CA ASN A 109 4.77 -4.30 -16.06
C ASN A 109 4.81 -4.42 -17.59
N GLY A 110 5.45 -3.50 -18.30
CA GLY A 110 5.53 -3.49 -19.76
C GLY A 110 4.36 -2.80 -20.48
N LYS A 111 3.41 -2.20 -19.75
CA LYS A 111 2.35 -1.37 -20.33
C LYS A 111 2.91 -0.04 -20.87
N THR A 112 2.13 0.65 -21.69
CA THR A 112 2.58 1.96 -22.18
C THR A 112 2.59 2.99 -21.04
N TYR A 113 3.56 3.91 -21.06
CA TYR A 113 3.66 4.98 -20.05
C TYR A 113 2.38 5.81 -19.93
N ASN A 114 1.72 6.08 -21.07
CA ASN A 114 0.47 6.85 -21.06
C ASN A 114 -0.67 6.08 -20.39
N ASP A 115 -0.77 4.76 -20.61
CA ASP A 115 -1.77 3.94 -19.92
C ASP A 115 -1.50 3.88 -18.41
N ALA A 116 -0.23 3.76 -18.00
CA ALA A 116 0.15 3.80 -16.59
C ALA A 116 -0.17 5.16 -15.92
N LEU A 117 0.12 6.26 -16.61
CA LEU A 117 -0.03 7.61 -16.07
C LEU A 117 -1.51 8.05 -16.02
N GLU A 118 -2.20 7.97 -17.14
CA GLU A 118 -3.56 8.50 -17.31
C GLU A 118 -4.65 7.47 -16.98
N GLY A 119 -4.33 6.18 -17.00
CA GLY A 119 -5.20 5.10 -16.58
C GLY A 119 -4.95 4.72 -15.12
N ASP A 120 -3.90 3.93 -14.87
CA ASP A 120 -3.71 3.26 -13.57
C ASP A 120 -3.54 4.23 -12.40
N LEU A 121 -2.67 5.24 -12.54
CA LEU A 121 -2.44 6.19 -11.46
C LEU A 121 -3.63 7.12 -11.23
N ALA A 122 -4.32 7.53 -12.29
CA ALA A 122 -5.54 8.30 -12.17
C ALA A 122 -6.62 7.51 -11.42
N GLU A 123 -6.78 6.22 -11.73
CA GLU A 123 -7.70 5.32 -11.05
C GLU A 123 -7.28 5.12 -9.58
N CYS A 124 -6.00 4.83 -9.32
CA CYS A 124 -5.45 4.63 -7.98
C CYS A 124 -5.73 5.84 -7.06
N VAL A 125 -5.41 7.06 -7.53
CA VAL A 125 -5.68 8.31 -6.80
C VAL A 125 -7.19 8.47 -6.54
N THR A 126 -8.01 8.21 -7.55
CA THR A 126 -9.47 8.33 -7.45
C THR A 126 -10.05 7.36 -6.43
N VAL A 127 -9.62 6.10 -6.44
CA VAL A 127 -10.08 5.06 -5.51
C VAL A 127 -9.68 5.40 -4.07
N ILE A 128 -8.45 5.84 -3.84
CA ILE A 128 -7.99 6.24 -2.51
C ILE A 128 -8.80 7.43 -1.99
N ARG A 129 -9.03 8.45 -2.83
CA ARG A 129 -9.85 9.64 -2.47
C ARG A 129 -11.31 9.26 -2.19
N TYR A 130 -11.86 8.31 -2.96
CA TYR A 130 -13.22 7.81 -2.75
C TYR A 130 -13.35 7.15 -1.36
N TYR A 131 -12.46 6.23 -1.02
CA TYR A 131 -12.51 5.55 0.28
C TYR A 131 -12.10 6.45 1.45
N ALA A 132 -11.24 7.45 1.23
CA ALA A 132 -10.96 8.50 2.21
C ALA A 132 -12.25 9.22 2.63
N GLY A 133 -13.12 9.54 1.66
CA GLY A 133 -14.43 10.14 1.89
C GLY A 133 -15.41 9.24 2.65
N TRP A 134 -15.22 7.92 2.63
CA TRP A 134 -16.04 6.95 3.37
C TRP A 134 -15.60 6.72 4.82
N ALA A 135 -14.41 7.20 5.21
CA ALA A 135 -13.79 6.85 6.49
C ALA A 135 -14.72 7.14 7.69
N ASP A 136 -15.41 8.27 7.70
CA ASP A 136 -16.36 8.69 8.75
C ASP A 136 -17.84 8.42 8.44
N LYS A 137 -18.13 7.70 7.34
CA LYS A 137 -19.49 7.41 6.87
C LYS A 137 -19.88 5.95 7.04
N THR A 138 -19.14 5.22 7.87
CA THR A 138 -19.41 3.82 8.21
C THR A 138 -20.41 3.72 9.36
N TYR A 139 -21.68 3.90 9.04
CA TYR A 139 -22.75 3.97 10.04
C TYR A 139 -23.20 2.59 10.56
N GLY A 140 -23.61 2.59 11.83
CA GLY A 140 -24.45 1.56 12.42
C GLY A 140 -25.93 1.86 12.24
N GLN A 141 -26.79 1.11 12.92
CA GLN A 141 -28.24 1.30 12.90
C GLN A 141 -28.81 1.23 14.32
N THR A 142 -29.83 2.02 14.61
CA THR A 142 -30.69 1.81 15.78
C THR A 142 -31.88 0.94 15.37
N ILE A 143 -32.19 -0.09 16.15
CA ILE A 143 -33.20 -1.09 15.80
C ILE A 143 -34.38 -0.97 16.74
N SER A 144 -35.56 -0.73 16.18
CA SER A 144 -36.82 -0.76 16.92
C SER A 144 -37.13 -2.18 17.37
N THR A 145 -37.23 -2.38 18.69
CA THR A 145 -37.62 -3.67 19.28
C THR A 145 -38.86 -3.50 20.14
N ILE A 146 -38.78 -3.75 21.44
CA ILE A 146 -39.84 -3.51 22.42
C ILE A 146 -39.50 -2.30 23.29
N PRO A 147 -40.48 -1.62 23.92
CA PRO A 147 -40.22 -0.40 24.71
C PRO A 147 -39.18 -0.56 25.82
N GLN A 148 -38.98 -1.76 26.35
CA GLN A 148 -38.02 -2.06 27.42
C GLN A 148 -36.60 -2.36 26.91
N LYS A 149 -36.33 -2.29 25.59
CA LYS A 149 -35.03 -2.66 25.00
C LYS A 149 -34.55 -1.62 23.99
N PHE A 150 -33.32 -1.17 24.17
CA PHE A 150 -32.58 -0.38 23.19
C PHE A 150 -31.59 -1.29 22.45
N ALA A 151 -31.68 -1.33 21.12
CA ALA A 151 -30.81 -2.16 20.28
C ALA A 151 -30.15 -1.30 19.20
N TYR A 152 -28.87 -1.57 18.95
CA TYR A 152 -28.10 -0.88 17.91
C TYR A 152 -26.98 -1.77 17.36
N THR A 153 -26.47 -1.43 16.19
CA THR A 153 -25.30 -2.07 15.56
C THR A 153 -24.13 -1.11 15.51
N ILE A 154 -22.92 -1.67 15.59
CA ILE A 154 -21.66 -0.94 15.38
C ILE A 154 -20.90 -1.66 14.28
N ARG A 155 -20.33 -0.90 13.34
CA ARG A 155 -19.37 -1.42 12.36
C ARG A 155 -17.97 -1.34 12.97
N GLN A 156 -17.32 -2.49 13.14
CA GLN A 156 -15.95 -2.57 13.64
C GLN A 156 -15.03 -3.11 12.54
N PRO A 157 -13.75 -2.67 12.49
CA PRO A 157 -12.77 -3.27 11.60
C PRO A 157 -12.65 -4.78 11.87
N ILE A 158 -12.48 -5.58 10.82
CA ILE A 158 -12.38 -7.04 10.93
C ILE A 158 -11.10 -7.49 11.66
N GLY A 159 -10.02 -6.69 11.57
CA GLY A 159 -8.74 -6.97 12.20
C GLY A 159 -7.58 -6.80 11.22
N VAL A 160 -6.60 -7.68 11.32
CA VAL A 160 -5.50 -7.76 10.35
C VAL A 160 -6.04 -8.29 9.02
N VAL A 161 -5.69 -7.64 7.92
CA VAL A 161 -6.13 -8.02 6.57
C VAL A 161 -4.89 -8.36 5.74
N ALA A 162 -4.87 -9.56 5.16
CA ALA A 162 -3.89 -9.95 4.14
C ALA A 162 -4.49 -9.68 2.75
N GLN A 163 -3.77 -8.92 1.93
CA GLN A 163 -4.16 -8.62 0.55
C GLN A 163 -3.11 -9.22 -0.39
N VAL A 164 -3.54 -10.06 -1.31
CA VAL A 164 -2.68 -10.67 -2.33
C VAL A 164 -3.17 -10.18 -3.68
N GLN A 165 -2.31 -9.47 -4.39
CA GLN A 165 -2.55 -9.07 -5.77
C GLN A 165 -1.89 -10.08 -6.68
N VAL A 166 -2.67 -10.64 -7.61
CA VAL A 166 -2.17 -11.51 -8.67
C VAL A 166 -2.33 -10.72 -9.96
N ALA A 167 -1.22 -10.42 -10.62
CA ALA A 167 -1.26 -9.91 -11.99
C ALA A 167 -1.62 -11.09 -12.92
N PRO A 168 -2.65 -10.97 -13.77
CA PRO A 168 -3.05 -12.02 -14.71
C PRO A 168 -2.01 -12.30 -15.80
#